data_AF-A0A229X0L5-F1
#
_entry.id   AF-A0A229X0L5-F1
#
_cell.length_a   1.000
_cell.length_b   1.000
_cell.length_c   1.000
_cell.angle_alpha   90.00
_cell.angle_beta   90.00
_cell.angle_gamma   90.00
#
_symmetry.space_group_name_H-M   'P 1'
#
loop_
_entity.id
_entity.type
_entity.pdbx_description
1 polymer ?
#
loop_
_entity_poly.entity_id
_entity_poly.type
_entity_poly.pdbx_seq_one_letter_code
_entity_poly.pdbx_strand_id
1 'polypeptide(L)'
;MAAMDRQGHLKWTGLICIFSLISLVIASPSIASTQNTNLLPCQQYAELQSNDTTSNTRKVSLLNGLDHQPPLVIDTFNDAWRNDLGFWHGAGEGLPIEYGDGYVRFFPTDPDHNYHTQLAAAECFDFLPYSDHYLHIVFSGTNKFSISLNQNNEDCDPHRKPYPETWDSVEAARYTSGNEIYVPLSHFHIDQSRVLSVSFNGFYSTESLTLYKVEIVPELPMGLRVPNRLANGRMVLRCTRPNSFAFGIDDGQPRFAQKVMDILEKEGILVTFFVVGMGLRDEETNFTQVYREMLRRGHQIALHSNTHRKMEGLEAIEDIDDEIIRNIRAFRSFLGVESRYFRPPFGTIGSRTRQRLAMYTSDPQIVNWSVDIEDWLWGDTETPERQMEAFYRDVRRGGNLAVMHYLQPSTVEYFPQLIRFVKAMGLNIMRIDQCLEDPSSPPLMVG
;
A
#
# COMPACT_ATOMS: atom_id res chain seq x y z
N MET A 1 12.38 -30.17 2.27
CA MET A 1 13.19 -29.30 1.41
C MET A 1 12.21 -28.47 0.60
N ALA A 2 12.09 -27.17 0.88
CA ALA A 2 11.17 -26.27 0.20
C ALA A 2 11.97 -25.06 -0.29
N ALA A 3 11.82 -24.71 -1.56
CA ALA A 3 12.37 -23.52 -2.18
C ALA A 3 11.20 -22.69 -2.72
N MET A 4 11.19 -21.40 -2.41
CA MET A 4 10.29 -20.41 -3.01
C MET A 4 10.69 -20.20 -4.47
N ASP A 5 9.74 -20.10 -5.39
CA ASP A 5 10.02 -19.54 -6.71
C ASP A 5 9.91 -18.00 -6.68
N ARG A 6 10.42 -17.36 -7.74
CA ARG A 6 10.48 -15.89 -7.88
C ARG A 6 9.10 -15.19 -7.97
N GLN A 7 8.00 -15.91 -7.79
CA GLN A 7 6.62 -15.38 -7.83
C GLN A 7 5.85 -15.63 -6.51
N GLY A 8 6.52 -16.11 -5.44
CA GLY A 8 5.93 -16.11 -4.10
C GLY A 8 4.82 -17.15 -3.86
N HIS A 9 4.70 -18.19 -4.70
CA HIS A 9 3.77 -19.28 -4.45
C HIS A 9 4.37 -20.37 -3.54
N LEU A 10 3.72 -20.66 -2.41
CA LEU A 10 4.00 -21.89 -1.64
C LEU A 10 3.43 -23.11 -2.40
N LYS A 11 4.30 -23.99 -2.88
CA LYS A 11 3.93 -25.34 -3.36
C LYS A 11 4.24 -26.38 -2.28
N TRP A 12 3.21 -27.08 -1.81
CA TRP A 12 3.34 -28.28 -0.97
C TRP A 12 3.16 -29.53 -1.85
N THR A 13 4.22 -30.32 -2.04
CA THR A 13 4.17 -31.54 -2.86
C THR A 13 3.83 -32.77 -2.00
N GLY A 14 2.63 -33.32 -2.21
CA GLY A 14 2.28 -34.70 -1.83
C GLY A 14 2.46 -35.65 -3.02
N LEU A 15 3.16 -36.76 -2.78
CA LEU A 15 3.63 -37.72 -3.79
C LEU A 15 2.67 -38.92 -3.89
N ILE A 16 1.98 -39.15 -5.03
CA ILE A 16 1.49 -40.49 -5.45
C ILE A 16 1.59 -40.65 -6.99
N CYS A 17 2.47 -41.57 -7.37
CA CYS A 17 2.58 -42.47 -8.53
C CYS A 17 1.74 -42.37 -9.84
N ILE A 18 2.50 -42.46 -10.94
CA ILE A 18 2.32 -43.24 -12.21
C ILE A 18 1.28 -42.74 -13.23
N PHE A 19 1.76 -42.21 -14.37
CA PHE A 19 1.68 -42.87 -15.69
C PHE A 19 2.60 -42.18 -16.72
N SER A 20 3.28 -43.01 -17.52
CA SER A 20 4.19 -42.69 -18.62
C SER A 20 3.56 -41.84 -19.73
N LEU A 21 4.36 -41.00 -20.41
CA LEU A 21 4.83 -41.28 -21.78
C LEU A 21 5.78 -40.20 -22.32
N ILE A 22 6.90 -40.73 -22.79
CA ILE A 22 7.94 -40.19 -23.66
C ILE A 22 7.40 -39.31 -24.80
N SER A 23 8.01 -38.14 -25.01
CA SER A 23 8.56 -37.78 -26.33
C SER A 23 9.64 -36.70 -26.22
N LEU A 24 10.75 -37.04 -26.88
CA LEU A 24 12.05 -36.40 -26.95
C LEU A 24 12.04 -35.44 -28.15
N VAL A 25 12.39 -34.16 -28.01
CA VAL A 25 12.94 -33.35 -29.12
C VAL A 25 14.07 -32.45 -28.61
N ILE A 26 15.27 -32.98 -28.80
CA ILE A 26 16.57 -32.41 -29.20
C ILE A 26 16.77 -30.88 -29.11
N ALA A 27 17.86 -30.52 -28.43
CA ALA A 27 18.50 -29.21 -28.31
C ALA A 27 19.26 -28.74 -29.57
N SER A 28 19.31 -27.43 -29.85
CA SER A 28 20.47 -26.49 -29.72
C SER A 28 20.45 -25.47 -30.89
N PRO A 29 21.36 -24.48 -31.00
CA PRO A 29 21.55 -23.30 -30.13
C PRO A 29 21.65 -21.96 -30.93
N SER A 30 21.78 -20.85 -30.20
CA SER A 30 22.36 -19.54 -30.60
C SER A 30 21.45 -18.53 -31.31
N ILE A 31 21.34 -17.33 -30.72
CA ILE A 31 21.71 -16.04 -31.35
C ILE A 31 21.88 -15.03 -30.21
N ALA A 32 23.08 -14.44 -30.17
CA ALA A 32 23.40 -13.28 -29.35
C ALA A 32 22.71 -12.04 -29.94
N SER A 33 22.12 -11.21 -29.09
CA SER A 33 21.80 -9.82 -29.42
C SER A 33 21.99 -8.97 -28.16
N THR A 34 23.10 -8.24 -28.17
CA THR A 34 23.42 -7.13 -27.30
C THR A 34 22.43 -6.00 -27.49
N GLN A 35 21.72 -5.56 -26.43
CA GLN A 35 21.36 -4.15 -26.27
C GLN A 35 21.45 -3.76 -24.79
N ASN A 36 22.33 -2.78 -24.56
CA ASN A 36 22.47 -1.97 -23.36
C ASN A 36 21.11 -1.37 -22.97
N THR A 37 20.63 -1.66 -21.76
CA THR A 37 19.71 -0.78 -21.04
C THR A 37 20.44 -0.26 -19.81
N ASN A 38 21.03 0.93 -19.94
CA ASN A 38 21.44 1.71 -18.79
C ASN A 38 20.17 2.11 -18.03
N LEU A 39 19.87 1.38 -16.95
CA LEU A 39 19.04 1.88 -15.87
C LEU A 39 19.81 3.02 -15.20
N LEU A 40 19.33 4.26 -15.35
CA LEU A 40 19.84 5.41 -14.60
C LEU A 40 18.89 5.68 -13.42
N PRO A 41 19.41 5.89 -12.20
CA PRO A 41 18.61 6.08 -10.98
C PRO A 41 17.97 7.48 -10.91
N CYS A 42 16.91 7.60 -10.10
CA CYS A 42 16.20 8.82 -9.70
C CYS A 42 17.05 9.84 -8.90
N GLN A 43 18.25 10.16 -9.37
CA GLN A 43 19.15 11.13 -8.74
C GLN A 43 19.73 12.04 -9.83
N GLN A 44 19.05 13.14 -10.12
CA GLN A 44 19.62 14.44 -10.54
C GLN A 44 18.54 15.31 -11.17
N TYR A 45 17.66 15.91 -10.36
CA TYR A 45 16.98 17.16 -10.75
C TYR A 45 16.71 17.99 -9.49
N ALA A 46 17.79 18.41 -8.86
CA ALA A 46 17.78 19.45 -7.83
C ALA A 46 18.94 20.41 -8.13
N GLU A 47 18.89 21.05 -9.30
CA GLU A 47 19.75 22.19 -9.62
C GLU A 47 19.16 22.90 -10.84
N LEU A 48 18.33 23.91 -10.59
CA LEU A 48 18.25 25.08 -11.46
C LEU A 48 17.90 26.29 -10.59
N GLN A 49 18.89 27.17 -10.58
CA GLN A 49 19.11 28.35 -9.77
C GLN A 49 17.92 29.30 -9.62
N SER A 50 17.82 29.78 -8.39
CA SER A 50 17.16 31.02 -7.97
C SER A 50 17.49 32.20 -8.88
N ASN A 51 16.43 32.84 -9.41
CA ASN A 51 16.35 34.28 -9.65
C ASN A 51 14.92 34.60 -10.13
N ASP A 52 14.05 35.07 -9.24
CA ASP A 52 13.48 36.42 -9.33
C ASP A 52 12.56 36.68 -8.13
N THR A 53 12.86 37.75 -7.41
CA THR A 53 12.09 38.28 -6.29
C THR A 53 11.01 39.21 -6.81
N THR A 54 9.74 38.83 -6.77
CA THR A 54 8.64 39.77 -6.50
C THR A 54 7.44 39.06 -5.86
N SER A 55 7.25 39.32 -4.57
CA SER A 55 6.00 39.06 -3.84
C SER A 55 4.89 39.89 -4.46
N ASN A 56 3.86 39.24 -5.02
CA ASN A 56 2.62 39.90 -5.40
C ASN A 56 1.44 39.05 -4.91
N THR A 57 1.08 39.24 -3.64
CA THR A 57 -0.16 38.73 -3.05
C THR A 57 -1.35 39.47 -3.68
N ARG A 58 -1.89 38.94 -4.79
CA ARG A 58 -3.23 39.33 -5.24
C ARG A 58 -4.27 38.67 -4.36
N LYS A 59 -4.73 39.38 -3.33
CA LYS A 59 -6.05 39.15 -2.74
C LYS A 59 -7.10 39.57 -3.77
N VAL A 60 -7.72 38.60 -4.42
CA VAL A 60 -8.93 38.83 -5.22
C VAL A 60 -10.11 38.83 -4.26
N SER A 61 -10.67 40.02 -4.02
CA SER A 61 -11.98 40.19 -3.38
C SER A 61 -13.03 40.07 -4.48
N LEU A 62 -13.91 39.07 -4.39
CA LEU A 62 -15.03 38.91 -5.32
C LEU A 62 -16.27 39.62 -4.77
N LEU A 63 -16.84 40.46 -5.63
CA LEU A 63 -18.12 41.14 -5.48
C LEU A 63 -19.26 40.14 -5.69
N ASN A 64 -20.35 40.35 -4.95
CA ASN A 64 -21.61 39.60 -4.99
C ASN A 64 -22.07 39.16 -6.40
N GLY A 65 -22.28 37.86 -6.57
CA GLY A 65 -23.01 37.26 -7.68
C GLY A 65 -22.65 35.78 -7.82
N LEU A 66 -23.66 34.90 -7.90
CA LEU A 66 -23.60 33.45 -8.15
C LEU A 66 -22.30 32.99 -8.85
N ASP A 67 -21.32 32.60 -8.05
CA ASP A 67 -19.96 32.33 -8.52
C ASP A 67 -19.82 30.82 -8.77
N HIS A 68 -20.26 30.35 -9.94
CA HIS A 68 -19.88 29.02 -10.40
C HIS A 68 -18.38 29.08 -10.72
N GLN A 69 -17.55 28.63 -9.79
CA GLN A 69 -16.12 28.43 -10.04
C GLN A 69 -15.99 27.51 -11.26
N PRO A 70 -15.17 27.88 -12.27
CA PRO A 70 -14.96 27.04 -13.44
C PRO A 70 -14.34 25.69 -13.03
N PRO A 71 -14.56 24.62 -13.79
CA PRO A 71 -13.91 23.34 -13.51
C PRO A 71 -12.39 23.47 -13.39
N LEU A 72 -11.81 22.85 -12.36
CA LEU A 72 -10.35 22.69 -12.26
C LEU A 72 -9.94 21.49 -13.11
N VAL A 73 -9.44 21.75 -14.31
CA VAL A 73 -8.92 20.70 -15.19
C VAL A 73 -7.56 20.24 -14.66
N ILE A 74 -7.47 18.98 -14.27
CA ILE A 74 -6.23 18.40 -13.72
C ILE A 74 -5.41 17.81 -14.85
N ASP A 75 -6.03 17.01 -15.71
CA ASP A 75 -5.33 16.23 -16.73
C ASP A 75 -6.23 15.92 -17.94
N THR A 76 -5.80 16.31 -19.13
CA THR A 76 -6.40 15.93 -20.42
C THR A 76 -5.46 15.04 -21.24
N PHE A 77 -4.32 14.64 -20.69
CA PHE A 77 -3.35 13.74 -21.33
C PHE A 77 -2.87 14.21 -22.72
N ASN A 78 -2.79 15.52 -22.95
CA ASN A 78 -2.23 16.10 -24.17
C ASN A 78 -0.69 16.08 -24.19
N ASP A 79 -0.08 15.89 -23.03
CA ASP A 79 1.35 15.66 -22.85
C ASP A 79 1.55 14.28 -22.19
N ALA A 80 2.67 13.61 -22.48
CA ALA A 80 2.94 12.25 -22.01
C ALA A 80 3.65 12.19 -20.64
N TRP A 81 4.09 13.34 -20.13
CA TRP A 81 4.92 13.48 -18.93
C TRP A 81 4.30 14.39 -17.89
N ARG A 82 3.47 15.35 -18.31
CA ARG A 82 2.85 16.34 -17.44
C ARG A 82 1.36 16.48 -17.69
N ASN A 83 0.64 16.78 -16.62
CA ASN A 83 -0.77 17.13 -16.69
C ASN A 83 -0.97 18.64 -16.95
N ASP A 84 -2.22 19.09 -17.04
CA ASP A 84 -2.59 20.49 -17.33
C ASP A 84 -2.18 21.48 -16.23
N LEU A 85 -1.92 20.98 -15.01
CA LEU A 85 -1.36 21.76 -13.90
C LEU A 85 0.17 21.90 -13.98
N GLY A 86 0.81 21.22 -14.93
CA GLY A 86 2.26 21.23 -15.13
C GLY A 86 3.03 20.26 -14.24
N PHE A 87 2.34 19.36 -13.52
CA PHE A 87 2.95 18.37 -12.63
C PHE A 87 3.03 17.00 -13.28
N TRP A 88 3.85 16.12 -12.68
CA TRP A 88 4.05 14.78 -13.20
C TRP A 88 2.76 13.97 -13.16
N HIS A 89 2.53 13.25 -14.24
CA HIS A 89 1.60 12.13 -14.27
C HIS A 89 2.32 10.89 -14.82
N GLY A 90 1.83 9.70 -14.53
CA GLY A 90 2.46 8.50 -15.05
C GLY A 90 2.12 7.22 -14.31
N ALA A 91 2.53 6.13 -14.95
CA ALA A 91 2.46 4.80 -14.39
C ALA A 91 3.50 4.61 -13.28
N GLY A 92 3.07 3.92 -12.22
CA GLY A 92 3.96 3.25 -11.28
C GLY A 92 4.62 2.00 -11.90
N GLU A 93 5.27 1.21 -11.06
CA GLU A 93 6.02 0.03 -11.51
C GLU A 93 5.13 -0.99 -12.23
N GLY A 94 5.60 -1.46 -13.39
CA GLY A 94 5.01 -2.59 -14.10
C GLY A 94 3.76 -2.30 -14.94
N LEU A 95 3.08 -1.17 -14.77
CA LEU A 95 1.86 -0.86 -15.53
C LEU A 95 2.17 -0.52 -17.00
N PRO A 96 1.76 -1.35 -17.97
CA PRO A 96 1.92 -1.02 -19.38
C PRO A 96 0.93 0.07 -19.78
N ILE A 97 1.44 1.11 -20.43
CA ILE A 97 0.65 2.27 -20.88
C ILE A 97 0.93 2.63 -22.34
N GLU A 98 -0.06 3.24 -22.99
CA GLU A 98 0.00 3.81 -24.33
C GLU A 98 -0.59 5.23 -24.27
N TYR A 99 0.22 6.24 -24.57
CA TYR A 99 -0.26 7.61 -24.77
C TYR A 99 -0.72 7.81 -26.21
N GLY A 100 -1.83 8.52 -26.39
CA GLY A 100 -2.29 8.98 -27.69
C GLY A 100 -2.66 10.46 -27.65
N ASP A 101 -3.34 10.93 -28.70
CA ASP A 101 -3.77 12.33 -28.81
C ASP A 101 -4.94 12.60 -27.85
N GLY A 102 -4.65 13.22 -26.70
CA GLY A 102 -5.63 13.54 -25.66
C GLY A 102 -6.11 12.33 -24.85
N TYR A 103 -5.28 11.29 -24.71
CA TYR A 103 -5.60 10.15 -23.86
C TYR A 103 -4.37 9.39 -23.37
N VAL A 104 -4.56 8.65 -22.27
CA VAL A 104 -3.67 7.57 -21.85
C VAL A 104 -4.46 6.27 -21.69
N ARG A 105 -3.91 5.16 -22.21
CA ARG A 105 -4.50 3.82 -22.11
C ARG A 105 -3.63 2.94 -21.24
N PHE A 106 -4.26 2.20 -20.35
CA PHE A 106 -3.66 1.27 -19.39
C PHE A 106 -4.01 -0.17 -19.77
N PHE A 107 -3.04 -1.07 -19.57
CA PHE A 107 -3.23 -2.52 -19.75
C PHE A 107 -2.90 -3.26 -18.44
N PRO A 108 -3.74 -3.13 -17.40
CA PRO A 108 -3.45 -3.68 -16.08
C PRO A 108 -3.36 -5.20 -16.12
N THR A 109 -2.38 -5.76 -15.39
CA THR A 109 -2.22 -7.21 -15.22
C THR A 109 -2.04 -7.61 -13.75
N ASP A 110 -1.86 -6.63 -12.87
CA ASP A 110 -1.64 -6.83 -11.44
C ASP A 110 -2.38 -5.73 -10.66
N PRO A 111 -3.03 -6.04 -9.52
CA PRO A 111 -3.71 -5.04 -8.69
C PRO A 111 -2.77 -3.97 -8.08
N ASP A 112 -1.46 -4.20 -8.03
CA ASP A 112 -0.46 -3.21 -7.58
C ASP A 112 -0.17 -2.13 -8.62
N HIS A 113 -0.52 -2.39 -9.89
CA HIS A 113 -0.39 -1.40 -10.93
C HIS A 113 -1.19 -0.15 -10.58
N ASN A 114 -0.55 1.00 -10.77
CA ASN A 114 -1.13 2.28 -10.45
C ASN A 114 -0.70 3.34 -11.46
N TYR A 115 -1.54 4.35 -11.63
CA TYR A 115 -1.24 5.56 -12.37
C TYR A 115 -1.58 6.77 -11.52
N HIS A 116 -0.74 7.80 -11.53
CA HIS A 116 -0.94 9.01 -10.76
C HIS A 116 -1.01 10.23 -11.69
N THR A 117 -1.86 11.20 -11.34
CA THR A 117 -1.79 12.57 -11.85
C THR A 117 -1.64 13.51 -10.65
N GLN A 118 -0.48 14.18 -10.55
CA GLN A 118 -0.12 14.98 -9.37
C GLN A 118 -0.79 16.34 -9.38
N LEU A 119 -1.18 16.81 -8.21
CA LEU A 119 -1.74 18.15 -8.01
C LEU A 119 -0.66 19.15 -7.58
N ALA A 120 0.41 18.65 -6.95
CA ALA A 120 1.59 19.39 -6.58
C ALA A 120 2.79 18.43 -6.47
N ALA A 121 4.00 18.91 -6.75
CA ALA A 121 5.22 18.09 -6.70
C ALA A 121 5.96 18.16 -5.34
N ALA A 122 5.95 19.31 -4.68
CA ALA A 122 6.69 19.57 -3.43
C ALA A 122 5.97 20.54 -2.48
N GLU A 123 4.68 20.79 -2.73
CA GLU A 123 3.83 21.64 -1.91
C GLU A 123 2.53 20.90 -1.62
N CYS A 124 1.78 21.39 -0.63
CA CYS A 124 0.44 20.86 -0.38
C CYS A 124 -0.56 21.56 -1.30
N PHE A 125 -1.36 20.76 -2.01
CA PHE A 125 -2.49 21.27 -2.78
C PHE A 125 -3.74 21.27 -1.91
N ASP A 126 -4.36 22.45 -1.76
CA ASP A 126 -5.53 22.65 -0.91
C ASP A 126 -6.83 22.43 -1.70
N PHE A 127 -7.53 21.34 -1.39
CA PHE A 127 -8.87 21.00 -1.89
C PHE A 127 -10.00 21.53 -1.02
N LEU A 128 -9.76 22.19 0.12
CA LEU A 128 -10.83 22.74 0.97
C LEU A 128 -11.78 23.67 0.21
N PRO A 129 -11.32 24.55 -0.72
CA PRO A 129 -12.22 25.36 -1.55
C PRO A 129 -13.17 24.56 -2.45
N TYR A 130 -12.87 23.29 -2.71
CA TYR A 130 -13.62 22.38 -3.57
C TYR A 130 -14.31 21.26 -2.77
N SER A 131 -14.37 21.35 -1.44
CA SER A 131 -14.78 20.23 -0.58
C SER A 131 -16.20 19.68 -0.84
N ASP A 132 -17.09 20.49 -1.41
CA ASP A 132 -18.45 20.14 -1.85
C ASP A 132 -18.55 19.80 -3.36
N HIS A 133 -17.43 19.83 -4.08
CA HIS A 133 -17.34 19.51 -5.50
C HIS A 133 -17.16 18.01 -5.76
N TYR A 134 -17.08 17.66 -7.05
CA TYR A 134 -16.95 16.29 -7.53
C TYR A 134 -15.67 16.13 -8.33
N LEU A 135 -14.91 15.07 -8.04
CA LEU A 135 -13.92 14.54 -8.97
C LEU A 135 -14.68 13.93 -10.15
N HIS A 136 -14.42 14.45 -11.35
CA HIS A 136 -14.98 14.00 -12.59
C HIS A 136 -13.90 13.37 -13.48
N ILE A 137 -14.16 12.18 -14.01
CA ILE A 137 -13.25 11.45 -14.90
C ILE A 137 -14.01 11.02 -16.15
N VAL A 138 -13.44 11.30 -17.32
CA VAL A 138 -13.93 10.81 -18.62
C VAL A 138 -13.04 9.66 -19.07
N PHE A 139 -13.65 8.51 -19.35
CA PHE A 139 -12.91 7.28 -19.64
C PHE A 139 -13.64 6.37 -20.64
N SER A 140 -12.97 5.32 -21.11
CA SER A 140 -13.59 4.20 -21.81
C SER A 140 -12.90 2.90 -21.44
N GLY A 141 -13.57 1.76 -21.67
CA GLY A 141 -13.05 0.44 -21.31
C GLY A 141 -13.59 -0.01 -19.95
N THR A 142 -12.76 -0.64 -19.14
CA THR A 142 -13.20 -1.22 -17.87
C THR A 142 -13.39 -0.17 -16.77
N ASN A 143 -14.35 -0.38 -15.88
CA ASN A 143 -14.52 0.38 -14.64
C ASN A 143 -14.11 -0.41 -13.39
N LYS A 144 -13.43 -1.55 -13.59
CA LYS A 144 -12.98 -2.48 -12.55
C LYS A 144 -11.66 -2.04 -11.90
N PHE A 145 -11.67 -0.87 -11.25
CA PHE A 145 -10.53 -0.28 -10.56
C PHE A 145 -10.96 0.61 -9.39
N SER A 146 -9.99 1.01 -8.56
CA SER A 146 -10.14 1.99 -7.50
C SER A 146 -9.61 3.35 -7.93
N ILE A 147 -10.29 4.41 -7.48
CA ILE A 147 -9.82 5.80 -7.57
C ILE A 147 -9.39 6.21 -6.16
N SER A 148 -8.19 6.74 -6.03
CA SER A 148 -7.65 7.19 -4.74
C SER A 148 -7.29 8.67 -4.76
N LEU A 149 -7.54 9.35 -3.64
CA LEU A 149 -6.88 10.61 -3.32
C LEU A 149 -5.75 10.34 -2.34
N ASN A 150 -4.54 10.69 -2.76
CA ASN A 150 -3.33 10.52 -1.96
C ASN A 150 -3.07 11.79 -1.17
N GLN A 151 -2.71 11.65 0.10
CA GLN A 151 -2.38 12.74 1.00
C GLN A 151 -0.87 12.87 1.13
N ASN A 152 -0.36 14.10 1.08
CA ASN A 152 1.04 14.39 1.36
C ASN A 152 1.32 14.30 2.87
N ASN A 153 2.58 14.26 3.29
CA ASN A 153 2.95 14.37 4.71
C ASN A 153 2.79 15.79 5.24
N GLU A 154 2.95 15.97 6.56
CA GLU A 154 2.68 17.24 7.26
C GLU A 154 3.59 18.38 6.80
N ASP A 155 4.79 18.04 6.31
CA ASP A 155 5.77 18.99 5.77
C ASP A 155 5.63 19.18 4.24
N CYS A 156 4.67 18.48 3.61
CA CYS A 156 4.49 18.45 2.16
C CYS A 156 5.75 18.01 1.37
N ASP A 157 6.66 17.27 2.02
CA ASP A 157 8.01 17.02 1.50
C ASP A 157 8.16 15.58 0.98
N PRO A 158 8.39 15.36 -0.33
CA PRO A 158 8.57 14.03 -0.90
C PRO A 158 9.79 13.28 -0.35
N HIS A 159 10.74 13.97 0.28
CA HIS A 159 11.91 13.37 0.89
C HIS A 159 11.65 12.84 2.30
N ARG A 160 10.48 13.11 2.90
CA ARG A 160 10.09 12.61 4.21
C ARG A 160 9.12 11.45 4.11
N LYS A 161 9.27 10.45 4.96
CA LYS A 161 8.39 9.29 5.05
C LYS A 161 7.39 9.44 6.20
N PRO A 162 6.17 8.90 6.06
CA PRO A 162 5.60 8.29 4.85
C PRO A 162 5.36 9.29 3.71
N TYR A 163 5.57 8.86 2.47
CA TYR A 163 5.20 9.60 1.26
C TYR A 163 4.64 8.63 0.20
N PRO A 164 3.34 8.69 -0.15
CA PRO A 164 2.31 9.52 0.48
C PRO A 164 2.13 9.19 1.97
N GLU A 165 1.55 10.11 2.75
CA GLU A 165 1.29 9.86 4.17
C GLU A 165 0.21 8.79 4.37
N THR A 166 -0.84 8.90 3.57
CA THR A 166 -1.96 7.96 3.52
C THR A 166 -2.78 8.22 2.24
N TRP A 167 -3.82 7.42 2.01
CA TRP A 167 -4.77 7.64 0.93
C TRP A 167 -6.14 7.07 1.29
N ASP A 168 -7.19 7.66 0.72
CA ASP A 168 -8.52 7.06 0.70
C ASP A 168 -8.93 6.67 -0.71
N SER A 169 -9.74 5.62 -0.84
CA SER A 169 -10.09 5.02 -2.13
C SER A 169 -11.58 4.72 -2.25
N VAL A 170 -12.11 4.90 -3.45
CA VAL A 170 -13.46 4.49 -3.84
C VAL A 170 -13.42 3.56 -5.04
N GLU A 171 -14.45 2.73 -5.20
CA GLU A 171 -14.57 1.81 -6.33
C GLU A 171 -15.19 2.54 -7.53
N ALA A 172 -14.48 2.61 -8.66
CA ALA A 172 -14.90 3.37 -9.83
C ALA A 172 -16.27 2.92 -10.37
N ALA A 173 -16.51 1.61 -10.41
CA ALA A 173 -17.77 1.02 -10.87
C ALA A 173 -19.01 1.57 -10.15
N ARG A 174 -18.89 1.96 -8.88
CA ARG A 174 -20.02 2.50 -8.10
C ARG A 174 -20.44 3.90 -8.53
N TYR A 175 -19.52 4.66 -9.12
CA TYR A 175 -19.71 6.07 -9.48
C TYR A 175 -19.78 6.29 -11.00
N THR A 176 -19.77 5.20 -11.78
CA THR A 176 -19.78 5.23 -13.24
C THR A 176 -21.19 5.52 -13.76
N SER A 177 -21.31 6.46 -14.70
CA SER A 177 -22.49 6.71 -15.53
C SER A 177 -22.07 6.79 -17.00
N GLY A 178 -22.28 5.71 -17.76
CA GLY A 178 -21.74 5.61 -19.12
C GLY A 178 -20.22 5.64 -19.12
N ASN A 179 -19.65 6.62 -19.83
CA ASN A 179 -18.20 6.83 -19.98
C ASN A 179 -17.65 7.90 -19.02
N GLU A 180 -18.41 8.24 -17.98
CA GLU A 180 -18.07 9.27 -17.01
C GLU A 180 -18.15 8.73 -15.60
N ILE A 181 -17.31 9.25 -14.70
CA ILE A 181 -17.32 8.93 -13.26
C ILE A 181 -17.40 10.24 -12.48
N TYR A 182 -18.29 10.31 -11.49
CA TYR A 182 -18.43 11.45 -10.60
C TYR A 182 -18.33 11.02 -9.14
N VAL A 183 -17.29 11.46 -8.43
CA VAL A 183 -17.06 11.12 -7.02
C VAL A 183 -17.07 12.40 -6.17
N PRO A 184 -17.97 12.56 -5.19
CA PRO A 184 -17.89 13.67 -4.24
C PRO A 184 -16.53 13.69 -3.53
N LEU A 185 -15.86 14.84 -3.46
CA LEU A 185 -14.57 14.94 -2.75
C LEU A 185 -14.70 14.59 -1.26
N SER A 186 -15.86 14.86 -0.67
CA SER A 186 -16.21 14.45 0.70
C SER A 186 -16.24 12.92 0.92
N HIS A 187 -16.19 12.10 -0.13
CA HIS A 187 -16.12 10.65 0.00
C HIS A 187 -14.72 10.12 0.30
N PHE A 188 -13.69 10.96 0.18
CA PHE A 188 -12.31 10.62 0.54
C PHE A 188 -12.00 11.13 1.94
N HIS A 189 -11.72 10.23 2.87
CA HIS A 189 -11.34 10.54 4.23
C HIS A 189 -9.82 10.76 4.34
N ILE A 190 -9.39 11.90 3.81
CA ILE A 190 -8.04 12.44 3.90
C ILE A 190 -8.11 13.90 4.39
N ASP A 191 -6.98 14.44 4.80
CA ASP A 191 -6.79 15.87 4.98
C ASP A 191 -6.78 16.57 3.62
N GLN A 192 -7.91 17.19 3.27
CA GLN A 192 -8.08 17.87 1.99
C GLN A 192 -7.20 19.11 1.83
N SER A 193 -6.55 19.61 2.89
CA SER A 193 -5.58 20.71 2.73
C SER A 193 -4.22 20.26 2.18
N ARG A 194 -4.01 18.94 2.05
CA ARG A 194 -2.71 18.33 1.71
C ARG A 194 -2.85 17.25 0.64
N VAL A 195 -3.69 17.47 -0.36
CA VAL A 195 -3.86 16.50 -1.44
C VAL A 195 -2.61 16.49 -2.32
N LEU A 196 -2.15 15.29 -2.66
CA LEU A 196 -0.94 15.07 -3.45
C LEU A 196 -1.26 14.71 -4.89
N SER A 197 -2.15 13.74 -5.10
CA SER A 197 -2.49 13.24 -6.43
C SER A 197 -3.82 12.51 -6.43
N VAL A 198 -4.45 12.49 -7.61
CA VAL A 198 -5.48 11.50 -7.96
C VAL A 198 -4.74 10.28 -8.51
N SER A 199 -5.09 9.07 -8.06
CA SER A 199 -4.54 7.84 -8.62
C SER A 199 -5.59 6.81 -8.99
N PHE A 200 -5.23 5.98 -9.96
CA PHE A 200 -6.01 4.88 -10.51
C PHE A 200 -5.25 3.59 -10.20
N ASN A 201 -5.80 2.74 -9.34
CA ASN A 201 -5.10 1.58 -8.79
C ASN A 201 -6.07 0.44 -8.43
N GLY A 202 -5.57 -0.65 -7.84
CA GLY A 202 -6.43 -1.74 -7.36
C GLY A 202 -7.26 -2.37 -8.50
N PHE A 203 -6.63 -2.59 -9.64
CA PHE A 203 -7.26 -3.19 -10.80
C PHE A 203 -7.61 -4.65 -10.52
N TYR A 204 -8.85 -5.04 -10.83
CA TYR A 204 -9.33 -6.41 -10.66
C TYR A 204 -9.90 -6.99 -11.97
N SER A 205 -9.37 -6.47 -13.08
CA SER A 205 -9.60 -6.92 -14.45
C SER A 205 -8.37 -6.67 -15.29
N THR A 206 -8.20 -7.47 -16.33
CA THR A 206 -7.16 -7.30 -17.37
C THR A 206 -7.66 -6.53 -18.58
N GLU A 207 -8.93 -6.15 -18.60
CA GLU A 207 -9.48 -5.27 -19.63
C GLU A 207 -8.80 -3.90 -19.58
N SER A 208 -8.57 -3.30 -20.75
CA SER A 208 -7.93 -1.99 -20.83
C SER A 208 -8.81 -0.88 -20.26
N LEU A 209 -8.18 0.12 -19.65
CA LEU A 209 -8.79 1.40 -19.25
C LEU A 209 -8.17 2.51 -20.10
N THR A 210 -8.96 3.39 -20.71
CA THR A 210 -8.46 4.61 -21.36
C THR A 210 -9.03 5.83 -20.65
N LEU A 211 -8.17 6.73 -20.18
CA LEU A 211 -8.56 8.01 -19.59
C LEU A 211 -8.40 9.13 -20.61
N TYR A 212 -9.39 10.02 -20.66
CA TYR A 212 -9.39 11.20 -21.54
C TYR A 212 -9.36 12.51 -20.76
N LYS A 213 -9.92 12.52 -19.54
CA LYS A 213 -9.95 13.72 -18.71
C LYS A 213 -10.08 13.41 -17.23
N VAL A 214 -9.42 14.20 -16.39
CA VAL A 214 -9.57 14.26 -14.93
C VAL A 214 -9.73 15.72 -14.54
N GLU A 215 -10.79 16.06 -13.81
CA GLU A 215 -11.09 17.44 -13.41
C GLU A 215 -11.93 17.48 -12.12
N ILE A 216 -12.02 18.65 -11.48
CA ILE A 216 -12.97 18.91 -10.40
C ILE A 216 -14.10 19.79 -10.94
N VAL A 217 -15.35 19.37 -10.75
CA VAL A 217 -16.55 20.09 -11.21
C VAL A 217 -17.44 20.48 -10.02
N PRO A 218 -18.07 21.67 -10.04
CA PRO A 218 -18.91 22.13 -8.93
C PRO A 218 -20.26 21.40 -8.84
N GLU A 219 -20.75 20.85 -9.96
CA GLU A 219 -22.11 20.30 -10.04
C GLU A 219 -22.17 19.03 -10.87
N LEU A 220 -23.19 18.21 -10.59
CA LEU A 220 -23.51 17.02 -11.38
C LEU A 220 -24.38 17.37 -12.59
N PRO A 221 -24.31 16.57 -13.67
CA PRO A 221 -25.29 16.66 -14.75
C PRO A 221 -26.72 16.50 -14.23
N MET A 222 -27.66 17.22 -14.86
CA MET A 222 -29.07 17.22 -14.44
C MET A 222 -29.63 15.79 -14.40
N GLY A 223 -30.15 15.39 -13.23
CA GLY A 223 -30.76 14.09 -13.00
C GLY A 223 -29.78 12.98 -12.62
N LEU A 224 -28.47 13.20 -12.69
CA LEU A 224 -27.46 12.25 -12.21
C LEU A 224 -27.45 12.23 -10.67
N ARG A 225 -27.32 11.03 -10.10
CA ARG A 225 -27.18 10.83 -8.65
C ARG A 225 -26.00 9.92 -8.39
N VAL A 226 -25.22 10.26 -7.38
CA VAL A 226 -24.10 9.44 -6.89
C VAL A 226 -24.53 8.61 -5.68
N PRO A 227 -23.99 7.40 -5.48
CA PRO A 227 -24.34 6.58 -4.32
C PRO A 227 -23.74 7.17 -3.04
N ASN A 228 -24.27 6.76 -1.87
CA ASN A 228 -23.65 7.09 -0.59
C ASN A 228 -22.27 6.45 -0.44
N ARG A 229 -21.38 7.11 0.31
CA ARG A 229 -20.09 6.53 0.73
C ARG A 229 -20.32 5.24 1.53
N LEU A 230 -19.53 4.20 1.25
CA LEU A 230 -19.49 2.99 2.06
C LEU A 230 -18.47 3.16 3.19
N ALA A 231 -18.72 2.47 4.32
CA ALA A 231 -17.70 2.34 5.35
C ALA A 231 -16.46 1.64 4.78
N ASN A 232 -15.28 2.06 5.21
CA ASN A 232 -14.01 1.49 4.79
C ASN A 232 -13.01 1.48 5.95
N GLY A 233 -12.02 0.59 5.88
CA GLY A 233 -10.91 0.59 6.83
C GLY A 233 -9.97 1.77 6.60
N ARG A 234 -9.36 2.25 7.69
CA ARG A 234 -8.40 3.36 7.69
C ARG A 234 -7.02 2.87 7.28
N MET A 235 -6.40 3.51 6.27
CA MET A 235 -5.01 3.25 5.90
C MET A 235 -4.03 3.89 6.87
N VAL A 236 -3.06 3.11 7.33
CA VAL A 236 -2.06 3.52 8.32
C VAL A 236 -0.66 3.12 7.82
N LEU A 237 0.21 4.11 7.66
CA LEU A 237 1.61 3.94 7.25
C LEU A 237 2.61 4.42 8.30
N ARG A 238 2.15 5.07 9.36
CA ARG A 238 2.98 5.64 10.43
C ARG A 238 2.35 5.44 11.80
N CYS A 239 3.19 5.43 12.82
CA CYS A 239 2.79 5.59 14.21
C CYS A 239 2.25 7.01 14.43
N THR A 240 1.23 7.16 15.27
CA THR A 240 0.71 8.48 15.70
C THR A 240 1.39 8.96 16.97
N ARG A 241 1.79 8.03 17.84
CA ARG A 241 2.48 8.34 19.09
C ARG A 241 3.85 8.97 18.81
N PRO A 242 4.18 10.13 19.42
CA PRO A 242 5.50 10.75 19.28
C PRO A 242 6.63 9.83 19.74
N ASN A 243 7.79 9.93 19.09
CA ASN A 243 9.01 9.18 19.42
C ASN A 243 8.80 7.66 19.52
N SER A 244 7.88 7.11 18.72
CA SER A 244 7.59 5.68 18.69
C SER A 244 8.07 5.04 17.38
N PHE A 245 8.33 3.74 17.44
CA PHE A 245 8.62 2.89 16.31
C PHE A 245 7.91 1.55 16.48
N ALA A 246 7.38 0.98 15.40
CA ALA A 246 6.75 -0.33 15.45
C ALA A 246 7.32 -1.26 14.37
N PHE A 247 7.73 -2.46 14.77
CA PHE A 247 7.99 -3.54 13.83
C PHE A 247 6.71 -4.35 13.64
N GLY A 248 6.20 -4.37 12.41
CA GLY A 248 5.20 -5.32 11.94
C GLY A 248 5.90 -6.47 11.23
N ILE A 249 5.83 -7.66 11.79
CA ILE A 249 6.49 -8.87 11.30
C ILE A 249 5.45 -9.73 10.57
N ASP A 250 5.64 -9.92 9.28
CA ASP A 250 4.76 -10.67 8.39
C ASP A 250 5.37 -12.04 8.12
N ASP A 251 4.52 -13.06 8.01
CA ASP A 251 4.92 -14.43 7.72
C ASP A 251 6.10 -14.95 8.56
N GLY A 252 6.65 -16.10 8.18
CA GLY A 252 7.93 -16.55 8.69
C GLY A 252 8.08 -18.06 8.66
N GLN A 253 9.19 -18.56 9.18
CA GLN A 253 9.43 -19.99 9.28
C GLN A 253 9.51 -20.44 10.75
N PRO A 254 8.76 -21.50 11.16
CA PRO A 254 8.71 -21.95 12.55
C PRO A 254 10.09 -22.23 13.16
N ARG A 255 11.05 -22.71 12.35
CA ARG A 255 12.43 -22.98 12.78
C ARG A 255 13.19 -21.73 13.29
N PHE A 256 12.79 -20.52 12.88
CA PHE A 256 13.40 -19.27 13.32
C PHE A 256 12.64 -18.58 14.46
N ALA A 257 11.40 -19.00 14.73
CA ALA A 257 10.54 -18.33 15.69
C ALA A 257 11.15 -18.23 17.09
N GLN A 258 11.79 -19.29 17.59
CA GLN A 258 12.43 -19.27 18.91
C GLN A 258 13.57 -18.23 18.96
N LYS A 259 14.44 -18.21 17.94
CA LYS A 259 15.54 -17.23 17.86
C LYS A 259 15.01 -15.79 17.79
N VAL A 260 13.92 -15.56 17.06
CA VAL A 260 13.25 -14.25 17.02
C VAL A 260 12.73 -13.85 18.40
N MET A 261 11.99 -14.73 19.09
CA MET A 261 11.47 -14.44 20.43
C MET A 261 12.60 -14.17 21.45
N ASP A 262 13.71 -14.90 21.38
CA ASP A 262 14.87 -14.69 22.24
C ASP A 262 15.54 -13.33 21.96
N ILE A 263 15.59 -12.90 20.70
CA ILE A 263 16.07 -11.56 20.31
C ILE A 263 15.16 -10.48 20.88
N LEU A 264 13.84 -10.62 20.71
CA LEU A 264 12.86 -9.64 21.19
C LEU A 264 12.92 -9.47 22.71
N GLU A 265 13.02 -10.59 23.44
CA GLU A 265 13.16 -10.61 24.89
C GLU A 265 14.48 -10.00 25.36
N LYS A 266 15.61 -10.39 24.74
CA LYS A 266 16.92 -9.84 25.06
C LYS A 266 17.01 -8.34 24.80
N GLU A 267 16.37 -7.87 23.74
CA GLU A 267 16.27 -6.46 23.42
C GLU A 267 15.15 -5.74 24.20
N GLY A 268 14.30 -6.46 24.95
CA GLY A 268 13.26 -5.87 25.78
C GLY A 268 12.19 -5.11 24.98
N ILE A 269 11.80 -5.61 23.80
CA ILE A 269 10.82 -4.95 22.93
C ILE A 269 9.60 -5.84 22.66
N LEU A 270 8.47 -5.20 22.39
CA LEU A 270 7.25 -5.84 21.89
C LEU A 270 6.98 -5.39 20.46
N VAL A 271 6.45 -6.30 19.64
CA VAL A 271 6.19 -6.11 18.21
C VAL A 271 4.82 -6.66 17.85
N THR A 272 4.41 -6.46 16.60
CA THR A 272 3.16 -6.98 16.05
C THR A 272 3.45 -8.02 14.98
N PHE A 273 2.84 -9.20 15.05
CA PHE A 273 2.93 -10.22 14.02
C PHE A 273 1.65 -10.27 13.19
N PHE A 274 1.76 -10.26 11.86
CA PHE A 274 0.64 -10.40 10.94
C PHE A 274 0.57 -11.85 10.44
N VAL A 275 -0.56 -12.53 10.71
CA VAL A 275 -0.64 -13.99 10.62
C VAL A 275 -1.68 -14.47 9.62
N VAL A 276 -1.20 -15.28 8.68
CA VAL A 276 -2.02 -15.99 7.67
C VAL A 276 -2.83 -17.09 8.33
N GLY A 277 -4.15 -17.06 8.14
CA GLY A 277 -5.08 -17.97 8.82
C GLY A 277 -4.87 -19.45 8.52
N MET A 278 -4.42 -19.79 7.31
CA MET A 278 -4.13 -21.17 6.90
C MET A 278 -2.99 -21.80 7.68
N GLY A 279 -1.93 -21.04 7.98
CA GLY A 279 -0.82 -21.54 8.80
C GLY A 279 -1.26 -21.97 10.20
N LEU A 280 -2.26 -21.31 10.79
CA LEU A 280 -2.79 -21.71 12.10
C LEU A 280 -3.53 -23.05 12.08
N ARG A 281 -4.14 -23.40 10.95
CA ARG A 281 -4.92 -24.65 10.79
C ARG A 281 -4.06 -25.85 10.43
N ASP A 282 -2.87 -25.60 9.89
CA ASP A 282 -1.95 -26.64 9.47
C ASP A 282 -1.10 -27.08 10.66
N GLU A 283 -1.42 -28.25 11.22
CA GLU A 283 -0.73 -28.84 12.36
C GLU A 283 0.75 -29.13 12.09
N GLU A 284 1.15 -29.36 10.83
CA GLU A 284 2.54 -29.64 10.46
C GLU A 284 3.43 -28.40 10.60
N THR A 285 2.85 -27.21 10.53
CA THR A 285 3.60 -25.95 10.64
C THR A 285 3.97 -25.58 12.07
N ASN A 286 3.28 -26.12 13.08
CA ASN A 286 3.41 -25.70 14.48
C ASN A 286 3.14 -24.18 14.74
N PHE A 287 2.61 -23.42 13.77
CA PHE A 287 2.41 -21.98 13.95
C PHE A 287 1.45 -21.63 15.09
N THR A 288 0.42 -22.45 15.32
CA THR A 288 -0.51 -22.22 16.43
C THR A 288 0.19 -22.18 17.79
N GLN A 289 1.16 -23.06 18.05
CA GLN A 289 1.91 -23.03 19.31
C GLN A 289 2.86 -21.83 19.37
N VAL A 290 3.53 -21.53 18.26
CA VAL A 290 4.43 -20.37 18.13
C VAL A 290 3.70 -19.06 18.44
N TYR A 291 2.55 -18.81 17.81
CA TYR A 291 1.83 -17.55 18.01
C TYR A 291 1.13 -17.46 19.38
N ARG A 292 0.73 -18.60 19.97
CA ARG A 292 0.28 -18.63 21.39
C ARG A 292 1.40 -18.23 22.34
N GLU A 293 2.62 -18.69 22.09
CA GLU A 293 3.78 -18.28 22.89
C GLU A 293 4.11 -16.80 22.68
N MET A 294 4.05 -16.28 21.45
CA MET A 294 4.24 -14.85 21.19
C MET A 294 3.18 -13.99 21.90
N LEU A 295 1.92 -14.42 21.93
CA LEU A 295 0.86 -13.78 22.73
C LEU A 295 1.18 -13.82 24.23
N ARG A 296 1.63 -14.97 24.75
CA ARG A 296 2.00 -15.11 26.17
C ARG A 296 3.17 -14.20 26.56
N ARG A 297 4.09 -13.92 25.63
CA ARG A 297 5.19 -12.95 25.79
C ARG A 297 4.76 -11.49 25.61
N GLY A 298 3.49 -11.23 25.31
CA GLY A 298 2.91 -9.88 25.25
C GLY A 298 2.94 -9.23 23.88
N HIS A 299 3.36 -9.92 22.82
CA HIS A 299 3.32 -9.39 21.46
C HIS A 299 1.88 -9.24 20.96
N GLN A 300 1.68 -8.36 19.97
CA GLN A 300 0.40 -8.25 19.27
C GLN A 300 0.35 -9.28 18.14
N ILE A 301 -0.82 -9.89 17.91
CA ILE A 301 -1.08 -10.70 16.71
C ILE A 301 -2.23 -10.04 15.93
N ALA A 302 -2.06 -9.89 14.62
CA ALA A 302 -2.96 -9.17 13.72
C ALA A 302 -3.21 -9.95 12.41
N LEU A 303 -4.29 -9.60 11.70
CA LEU A 303 -4.80 -10.36 10.56
C LEU A 303 -3.95 -10.16 9.29
N HIS A 304 -3.77 -11.21 8.49
CA HIS A 304 -2.98 -11.18 7.25
C HIS A 304 -3.58 -12.04 6.12
N SER A 305 -4.90 -11.99 5.98
CA SER A 305 -5.70 -12.84 5.09
C SER A 305 -5.64 -14.33 5.44
N ASN A 306 -6.37 -15.16 4.71
CA ASN A 306 -6.48 -16.58 4.99
C ASN A 306 -5.42 -17.41 4.26
N THR A 307 -5.16 -17.11 3.00
CA THR A 307 -4.25 -17.86 2.12
C THR A 307 -3.13 -17.01 1.51
N HIS A 308 -3.00 -15.75 1.94
CA HIS A 308 -1.96 -14.82 1.47
C HIS A 308 -2.12 -14.45 -0.03
N ARG A 309 -3.35 -14.24 -0.50
CA ARG A 309 -3.63 -13.78 -1.86
C ARG A 309 -3.66 -12.25 -1.93
N LYS A 310 -3.30 -11.68 -3.09
CA LYS A 310 -3.56 -10.26 -3.41
C LYS A 310 -5.07 -10.03 -3.50
N MET A 311 -5.68 -9.67 -2.37
CA MET A 311 -7.14 -9.65 -2.21
C MET A 311 -7.84 -8.69 -3.17
N GLU A 312 -7.25 -7.52 -3.41
CA GLU A 312 -7.88 -6.52 -4.28
C GLU A 312 -8.03 -7.01 -5.73
N GLY A 313 -7.10 -7.86 -6.19
CA GLY A 313 -7.14 -8.43 -7.54
C GLY A 313 -8.09 -9.63 -7.70
N LEU A 314 -8.80 -10.03 -6.65
CA LEU A 314 -9.77 -11.12 -6.74
C LEU A 314 -11.03 -10.63 -7.47
N GLU A 315 -11.38 -11.27 -8.58
CA GLU A 315 -12.52 -10.81 -9.38
C GLU A 315 -13.85 -10.95 -8.61
N ALA A 316 -14.11 -12.10 -8.00
CA ALA A 316 -15.29 -12.32 -7.17
C ALA A 316 -15.14 -11.64 -5.79
N ILE A 317 -16.16 -10.90 -5.36
CA ILE A 317 -16.15 -10.23 -4.05
C ILE A 317 -16.21 -11.26 -2.91
N GLU A 318 -16.85 -12.39 -3.16
CA GLU A 318 -16.98 -13.51 -2.23
C GLU A 318 -15.62 -14.15 -1.91
N ASP A 319 -14.67 -14.11 -2.84
CA ASP A 319 -13.31 -14.59 -2.57
C ASP A 319 -12.57 -13.67 -1.58
N ILE A 320 -12.81 -12.35 -1.65
CA ILE A 320 -12.30 -11.39 -0.65
C ILE A 320 -12.93 -11.68 0.72
N ASP A 321 -14.24 -11.94 0.75
CA ASP A 321 -14.96 -12.27 1.98
C ASP A 321 -14.43 -13.54 2.63
N ASP A 322 -14.20 -14.58 1.83
CA ASP A 322 -13.66 -15.85 2.30
C ASP A 322 -12.26 -15.69 2.90
N GLU A 323 -11.40 -14.86 2.30
CA GLU A 323 -10.07 -14.52 2.85
C GLU A 323 -10.16 -13.82 4.21
N ILE A 324 -11.12 -12.90 4.39
CA ILE A 324 -11.32 -12.19 5.66
C ILE A 324 -11.93 -13.10 6.72
N ILE A 325 -13.07 -13.71 6.42
CA ILE A 325 -13.88 -14.47 7.38
C ILE A 325 -13.12 -15.68 7.89
N ARG A 326 -12.41 -16.41 7.02
CA ARG A 326 -11.65 -17.59 7.44
C ARG A 326 -10.42 -17.23 8.28
N ASN A 327 -9.79 -16.08 8.06
CA ASN A 327 -8.70 -15.60 8.90
C ASN A 327 -9.21 -15.18 10.29
N ILE A 328 -10.31 -14.41 10.36
CA ILE A 328 -10.97 -14.05 11.63
C ILE A 328 -11.39 -15.31 12.41
N ARG A 329 -11.98 -16.30 11.74
CA ARG A 329 -12.37 -17.57 12.36
C ARG A 329 -11.16 -18.33 12.91
N ALA A 330 -10.06 -18.38 12.16
CA ALA A 330 -8.84 -19.05 12.62
C ALA A 330 -8.28 -18.40 13.89
N PHE A 331 -8.28 -17.07 13.97
CA PHE A 331 -7.83 -16.35 15.17
C PHE A 331 -8.67 -16.72 16.39
N ARG A 332 -10.00 -16.69 16.26
CA ARG A 332 -10.92 -17.08 17.33
C ARG A 332 -10.72 -18.53 17.76
N SER A 333 -10.63 -19.47 16.80
CA SER A 333 -10.57 -20.91 17.10
C SER A 333 -9.21 -21.38 17.64
N PHE A 334 -8.11 -20.85 17.13
CA PHE A 334 -6.77 -21.37 17.44
C PHE A 334 -6.00 -20.49 18.43
N LEU A 335 -6.22 -19.18 18.42
CA LEU A 335 -5.50 -18.24 19.28
C LEU A 335 -6.37 -17.66 20.41
N GLY A 336 -7.70 -17.70 20.26
CA GLY A 336 -8.62 -17.14 21.25
C GLY A 336 -8.59 -15.61 21.33
N VAL A 337 -8.15 -14.94 20.26
CA VAL A 337 -8.04 -13.48 20.18
C VAL A 337 -8.85 -12.92 19.01
N GLU A 338 -9.17 -11.65 19.09
CA GLU A 338 -9.74 -10.86 18.00
C GLU A 338 -8.79 -9.71 17.67
N SER A 339 -8.74 -9.30 16.40
CA SER A 339 -7.93 -8.16 15.96
C SER A 339 -8.73 -7.32 14.98
N ARG A 340 -8.66 -6.00 15.14
CA ARG A 340 -9.10 -5.02 14.14
C ARG A 340 -7.98 -4.53 13.24
N TYR A 341 -6.75 -4.97 13.50
CA TYR A 341 -5.56 -4.68 12.71
C TYR A 341 -5.40 -5.73 11.63
N PHE A 342 -5.21 -5.26 10.41
CA PHE A 342 -5.02 -6.09 9.23
C PHE A 342 -3.91 -5.50 8.38
N ARG A 343 -2.99 -6.34 7.89
CA ARG A 343 -2.05 -5.95 6.83
C ARG A 343 -2.42 -6.72 5.56
N PRO A 344 -2.60 -6.06 4.41
CA PRO A 344 -2.84 -6.75 3.16
C PRO A 344 -1.58 -7.51 2.72
N PRO A 345 -1.68 -8.78 2.31
CA PRO A 345 -0.60 -9.47 1.60
C PRO A 345 -0.05 -8.61 0.46
N PHE A 346 1.28 -8.59 0.32
CA PHE A 346 2.01 -7.81 -0.70
C PHE A 346 1.83 -6.28 -0.60
N GLY A 347 1.14 -5.76 0.42
CA GLY A 347 0.78 -4.33 0.48
C GLY A 347 -0.34 -3.93 -0.48
N THR A 348 -0.83 -4.86 -1.32
CA THR A 348 -1.86 -4.63 -2.32
C THR A 348 -3.19 -4.29 -1.67
N ILE A 349 -3.68 -3.07 -1.90
CA ILE A 349 -4.95 -2.62 -1.33
C ILE A 349 -5.68 -1.67 -2.27
N GLY A 350 -6.99 -1.80 -2.32
CA GLY A 350 -7.88 -0.84 -2.96
C GLY A 350 -9.20 -0.74 -2.19
N SER A 351 -10.18 -0.13 -2.81
CA SER A 351 -11.45 0.18 -2.17
C SER A 351 -12.24 -1.08 -1.77
N ARG A 352 -12.17 -2.17 -2.54
CA ARG A 352 -12.98 -3.37 -2.30
C ARG A 352 -12.55 -4.06 -1.02
N THR A 353 -11.26 -4.38 -0.88
CA THR A 353 -10.72 -5.03 0.32
C THR A 353 -11.01 -4.20 1.58
N ARG A 354 -10.84 -2.87 1.51
CA ARG A 354 -11.10 -1.96 2.64
C ARG A 354 -12.56 -1.93 3.07
N GLN A 355 -13.48 -1.93 2.11
CA GLN A 355 -14.92 -1.96 2.38
C GLN A 355 -15.34 -3.31 2.96
N ARG A 356 -14.84 -4.42 2.40
CA ARG A 356 -15.15 -5.76 2.91
C ARG A 356 -14.62 -5.96 4.33
N LEU A 357 -13.43 -5.48 4.65
CA LEU A 357 -12.93 -5.49 6.04
C LEU A 357 -13.86 -4.73 6.98
N ALA A 358 -14.35 -3.55 6.60
CA ALA A 358 -15.29 -2.76 7.40
C ALA A 358 -16.67 -3.42 7.59
N MET A 359 -17.04 -4.39 6.74
CA MET A 359 -18.27 -5.17 6.91
C MET A 359 -18.14 -6.26 7.97
N TYR A 360 -16.95 -6.81 8.18
CA TYR A 360 -16.71 -7.93 9.12
C TYR A 360 -15.95 -7.53 10.38
N THR A 361 -15.42 -6.31 10.43
CA THR A 361 -14.58 -5.81 11.51
C THR A 361 -14.94 -4.35 11.78
N SER A 362 -15.25 -4.03 13.03
CA SER A 362 -15.51 -2.65 13.45
C SER A 362 -14.22 -1.84 13.46
N ASP A 363 -14.24 -0.66 12.83
CA ASP A 363 -13.10 0.27 12.74
C ASP A 363 -11.76 -0.40 12.37
N PRO A 364 -11.68 -1.07 11.21
CA PRO A 364 -10.48 -1.81 10.84
C PRO A 364 -9.33 -0.86 10.51
N GLN A 365 -8.18 -1.13 11.12
CA GLN A 365 -6.91 -0.43 10.86
C GLN A 365 -6.12 -1.24 9.85
N ILE A 366 -5.93 -0.68 8.66
CA ILE A 366 -5.23 -1.32 7.55
C ILE A 366 -3.80 -0.82 7.52
N VAL A 367 -2.92 -1.66 8.04
CA VAL A 367 -1.53 -1.32 8.34
C VAL A 367 -0.66 -1.68 7.15
N ASN A 368 -0.14 -0.68 6.47
CA ASN A 368 0.92 -0.84 5.47
C ASN A 368 2.28 -0.52 6.15
N TRP A 369 3.22 0.17 5.52
CA TRP A 369 4.51 0.51 6.13
C TRP A 369 5.07 1.84 5.59
N SER A 370 5.92 2.46 6.41
CA SER A 370 6.80 3.57 6.00
C SER A 370 8.27 3.17 5.98
N VAL A 371 8.60 1.96 6.46
CA VAL A 371 9.95 1.39 6.43
C VAL A 371 9.86 -0.02 5.87
N ASP A 372 10.44 -0.23 4.69
CA ASP A 372 10.62 -1.57 4.13
C ASP A 372 12.08 -2.00 4.30
N ILE A 373 12.29 -3.15 4.95
CA ILE A 373 13.61 -3.77 5.06
C ILE A 373 14.04 -4.43 3.73
N GLU A 374 13.11 -4.67 2.81
CA GLU A 374 13.36 -5.34 1.53
C GLU A 374 13.98 -6.75 1.71
N ASP A 375 13.64 -7.45 2.79
CA ASP A 375 14.14 -8.79 3.11
C ASP A 375 13.63 -9.85 2.14
N TRP A 376 12.42 -9.66 1.62
CA TRP A 376 11.84 -10.44 0.53
C TRP A 376 12.67 -10.36 -0.77
N LEU A 377 13.41 -9.27 -0.97
CA LEU A 377 14.25 -9.02 -2.14
C LEU A 377 15.69 -9.48 -1.91
N TRP A 378 16.27 -9.19 -0.74
CA TRP A 378 17.71 -9.35 -0.47
C TRP A 378 18.06 -10.52 0.45
N GLY A 379 17.12 -11.04 1.23
CA GLY A 379 17.39 -11.96 2.35
C GLY A 379 18.11 -13.26 1.98
N ASP A 380 17.89 -13.77 0.77
CA ASP A 380 18.49 -15.01 0.24
C ASP A 380 19.42 -14.74 -0.96
N THR A 381 20.06 -13.57 -0.97
CA THR A 381 20.99 -13.15 -2.05
C THR A 381 22.44 -13.15 -1.56
N GLU A 382 23.38 -12.90 -2.47
CA GLU A 382 24.80 -12.72 -2.13
C GLU A 382 25.11 -11.39 -1.42
N THR A 383 24.16 -10.43 -1.44
CA THR A 383 24.29 -9.11 -0.81
C THR A 383 23.17 -8.85 0.21
N PRO A 384 23.00 -9.72 1.23
CA PRO A 384 21.91 -9.60 2.20
C PRO A 384 22.01 -8.33 3.05
N GLU A 385 23.18 -7.69 3.12
CA GLU A 385 23.41 -6.43 3.84
C GLU A 385 22.58 -5.25 3.29
N ARG A 386 22.10 -5.33 2.04
CA ARG A 386 21.18 -4.32 1.46
C ARG A 386 19.89 -4.15 2.25
N GLN A 387 19.50 -5.16 3.03
CA GLN A 387 18.38 -5.08 3.97
C GLN A 387 18.56 -3.94 4.98
N MET A 388 19.77 -3.83 5.55
CA MET A 388 20.08 -2.79 6.51
C MET A 388 20.13 -1.41 5.85
N GLU A 389 20.65 -1.33 4.62
CA GLU A 389 20.70 -0.08 3.86
C GLU A 389 19.30 0.46 3.57
N ALA A 390 18.39 -0.39 3.10
CA ALA A 390 16.99 -0.05 2.85
C ALA A 390 16.29 0.42 4.13
N PHE A 391 16.45 -0.34 5.22
CA PHE A 391 15.90 0.02 6.52
C PHE A 391 16.42 1.39 7.01
N TYR A 392 17.75 1.60 7.03
CA TYR A 392 18.33 2.86 7.51
C TYR A 392 17.93 4.05 6.65
N ARG A 393 17.83 3.88 5.32
CA ARG A 393 17.35 4.90 4.39
C ARG A 393 15.96 5.38 4.79
N ASP A 394 15.04 4.46 5.03
CA ASP A 394 13.65 4.79 5.30
C ASP A 394 13.44 5.38 6.71
N VAL A 395 14.12 4.84 7.72
CA VAL A 395 14.06 5.38 9.09
C VAL A 395 14.65 6.79 9.15
N ARG A 396 15.78 7.06 8.48
CA ARG A 396 16.39 8.41 8.42
C ARG A 396 15.51 9.44 7.73
N ARG A 397 14.60 9.01 6.86
CA ARG A 397 13.60 9.86 6.22
C ARG A 397 12.36 10.09 7.09
N GLY A 398 12.31 9.55 8.31
CA GLY A 398 11.20 9.72 9.25
C GLY A 398 10.21 8.55 9.29
N GLY A 399 10.45 7.49 8.53
CA GLY A 399 9.64 6.27 8.60
C GLY A 399 9.72 5.64 9.99
N ASN A 400 8.58 5.20 10.52
CA ASN A 400 8.49 4.70 11.90
C ASN A 400 7.62 3.44 12.06
N LEU A 401 7.11 2.88 10.97
CA LEU A 401 6.33 1.66 10.98
C LEU A 401 6.91 0.71 9.93
N ALA A 402 7.57 -0.35 10.41
CA ALA A 402 8.33 -1.27 9.59
C ALA A 402 7.54 -2.51 9.19
N VAL A 403 7.86 -3.03 7.99
CA VAL A 403 7.58 -4.39 7.58
C VAL A 403 8.88 -5.21 7.57
N MET A 404 8.80 -6.47 7.96
CA MET A 404 9.86 -7.47 7.81
C MET A 404 9.28 -8.87 7.93
N HIS A 405 10.06 -9.90 7.57
CA HIS A 405 9.67 -11.30 7.67
C HIS A 405 10.79 -12.12 8.31
N TYR A 406 10.46 -13.15 9.10
CA TYR A 406 11.47 -14.11 9.58
C TYR A 406 11.56 -15.33 8.66
N LEU A 407 11.74 -15.08 7.37
CA LEU A 407 11.86 -16.12 6.34
C LEU A 407 13.30 -16.57 6.12
N GLN A 408 14.28 -15.69 6.33
CA GLN A 408 15.69 -15.98 6.03
C GLN A 408 16.59 -15.85 7.27
N PRO A 409 17.65 -16.67 7.38
CA PRO A 409 18.62 -16.56 8.48
C PRO A 409 19.23 -15.16 8.59
N SER A 410 19.54 -14.54 7.45
CA SER A 410 20.17 -13.20 7.37
C SER A 410 19.31 -12.13 8.03
N THR A 411 18.01 -12.11 7.73
CA THR A 411 17.05 -11.16 8.32
C THR A 411 16.97 -11.30 9.84
N VAL A 412 16.90 -12.55 10.33
CA VAL A 412 16.90 -12.84 11.77
C VAL A 412 18.22 -12.43 12.43
N GLU A 413 19.34 -12.54 11.73
CA GLU A 413 20.67 -12.15 12.23
C GLU A 413 20.89 -10.65 12.26
N TYR A 414 20.32 -9.89 11.32
CA TYR A 414 20.37 -8.43 11.32
C TYR A 414 19.40 -7.80 12.30
N PHE A 415 18.33 -8.49 12.70
CA PHE A 415 17.27 -7.91 13.53
C PHE A 415 17.78 -7.20 14.81
N PRO A 416 18.73 -7.76 15.61
CA PRO A 416 19.29 -7.04 16.75
C PRO A 416 19.95 -5.71 16.39
N GLN A 417 20.59 -5.62 15.22
CA GLN A 417 21.25 -4.39 14.75
C GLN A 417 20.21 -3.33 14.38
N LEU A 418 19.13 -3.72 13.70
CA LEU A 418 18.02 -2.83 13.35
C LEU A 418 17.35 -2.26 14.60
N ILE A 419 17.08 -3.12 15.60
CA ILE A 419 16.52 -2.71 16.89
C ILE A 419 17.43 -1.69 17.58
N ARG A 420 18.73 -1.94 17.65
CA ARG A 420 19.69 -1.03 18.28
C ARG A 420 19.84 0.27 17.53
N PHE A 421 19.74 0.26 16.20
CA PHE A 421 19.74 1.47 15.39
C PHE A 421 18.54 2.38 15.75
N VAL A 422 17.33 1.81 15.81
CA VAL A 422 16.12 2.55 16.20
C VAL A 422 16.24 3.12 17.62
N LYS A 423 16.73 2.32 18.58
CA LYS A 423 16.98 2.78 19.95
C LYS A 423 18.03 3.90 20.02
N ALA A 424 19.11 3.80 19.23
CA ALA A 424 20.15 4.83 19.18
C ALA A 424 19.65 6.16 18.59
N MET A 425 18.57 6.13 17.79
CA MET A 425 17.85 7.32 17.35
C MET A 425 16.90 7.90 18.40
N GLY A 426 16.81 7.31 19.59
CA GLY A 426 15.94 7.78 20.68
C GLY A 426 14.47 7.40 20.51
N LEU A 427 14.16 6.46 19.61
CA LEU A 427 12.80 5.98 19.38
C LEU A 427 12.45 4.81 20.30
N ASN A 428 11.22 4.80 20.80
CA ASN A 428 10.69 3.74 21.64
C ASN A 428 9.99 2.69 20.79
N ILE A 429 10.49 1.45 20.82
CA ILE A 429 9.90 0.34 20.06
C ILE A 429 8.72 -0.25 20.83
N MET A 430 7.58 -0.36 20.18
CA MET A 430 6.35 -0.88 20.76
C MET A 430 5.48 -1.59 19.72
N ARG A 431 4.37 -2.18 20.19
CA ARG A 431 3.35 -2.78 19.31
C ARG A 431 2.64 -1.71 18.48
N ILE A 432 2.04 -2.12 17.37
CA ILE A 432 1.29 -1.24 16.47
C ILE A 432 0.05 -0.64 17.15
N ASP A 433 -0.69 -1.41 17.94
CA ASP A 433 -1.80 -0.84 18.72
C ASP A 433 -1.37 0.25 19.70
N GLN A 434 -0.22 0.07 20.36
CA GLN A 434 0.36 1.06 21.27
C GLN A 434 0.88 2.31 20.55
N CYS A 435 1.48 2.13 19.36
CA CYS A 435 2.02 3.23 18.56
C CYS A 435 0.93 4.06 17.86
N LEU A 436 -0.26 3.48 17.69
CA LEU A 436 -1.47 4.13 17.19
C LEU A 436 -2.40 4.61 18.30
N GLU A 437 -1.94 4.51 19.56
CA GLU A 437 -2.65 5.02 20.73
C GLU A 437 -4.04 4.40 20.90
N ASP A 438 -4.18 3.11 20.54
CA ASP A 438 -5.43 2.37 20.72
C ASP A 438 -5.80 2.35 22.21
N PRO A 439 -7.00 2.85 22.59
CA PRO A 439 -7.47 2.80 23.97
C PRO A 439 -7.56 1.39 24.56
N SER A 440 -7.64 0.37 23.69
CA SER A 440 -7.70 -1.04 24.06
C SER A 440 -6.32 -1.70 24.16
N SER A 441 -5.24 -0.97 23.80
CA SER A 441 -3.88 -1.50 23.90
C SER A 441 -3.46 -1.69 25.37
N PRO A 442 -2.63 -2.71 25.66
CA PRO A 442 -2.03 -2.84 26.99
C PRO A 442 -1.21 -1.59 27.34
N PRO A 443 -1.10 -1.22 28.63
CA PRO A 443 -0.24 -0.14 29.07
C PRO A 443 1.18 -0.30 28.54
N LEU A 444 1.84 0.82 28.23
CA LEU A 444 3.25 0.80 27.88
C LEU A 444 4.04 0.18 29.05
N MET A 445 4.96 -0.74 28.75
CA MET A 445 5.90 -1.21 29.75
C MET A 445 6.80 -0.03 30.12
N VAL A 446 6.65 0.48 31.34
CA VAL A 446 7.56 1.49 31.88
C VAL A 446 8.85 0.74 32.21
N GLY A 447 9.90 1.03 31.43
CA GLY A 447 11.24 0.46 31.61
C GLY A 447 11.96 0.96 32.85
#